data_AF-A0A5E4R0A5-F1
#
_entry.id   AF-A0A5E4R0A5-F1
#
_cell.length_a   1.000
_cell.length_b   1.000
_cell.length_c   1.000
_cell.angle_alpha   90.00
_cell.angle_beta   90.00
_cell.angle_gamma   90.00
#
_symmetry.space_group_name_H-M   'P 1'
#
loop_
_entity.id
_entity.type
_entity.pdbx_description
1 polymer ?
#
loop_
_entity_poly.entity_id
_entity_poly.type
_entity_poly.pdbx_seq_one_letter_code
_entity_poly.pdbx_strand_id
1 'polypeptide(L)'
;MPKKKILPDLSTEEKMVIVISEIIQELQIAHRQGKDVNLNKMKTRISSKYGMDTSPRLVDIIAAVPQEAKSYLLPKLKAKPIRTASGIAVVAVMCKPHRCPHINFTGNICVYCPGGPDSDFEYSTQSYTGYEPTSMRAIRARYNPYLQTRHRVEQLKQLGHSVDKVEFIVMGGTFMSLPEDYRDYFIRNLHDALSGHTSSNVAEAVKYSEKAKTKCIGITIETRPDYCLQRHMSDMLNYGCTRLEIGVQSVYEDIARDTNRGHTVKAVCENFCLAKDAGFKSAA
;
A
#
# COMPACT_ATOMS: atom_id res chain seq x y z
N MET A 1 -37.05 21.12 8.01
CA MET A 1 -35.58 21.16 8.24
C MET A 1 -35.30 21.02 9.72
N PRO A 2 -34.46 20.09 10.19
CA PRO A 2 -34.15 19.99 11.61
C PRO A 2 -33.35 21.23 12.04
N LYS A 3 -33.82 21.92 13.10
CA LYS A 3 -33.18 23.12 13.66
C LYS A 3 -31.71 22.80 14.01
N LYS A 4 -30.76 23.62 13.52
CA LYS A 4 -29.34 23.54 13.91
C LYS A 4 -29.27 23.73 15.43
N LYS A 5 -28.86 22.70 16.18
CA LYS A 5 -28.49 22.84 17.59
C LYS A 5 -27.05 23.34 17.60
N ILE A 6 -26.88 24.65 17.42
CA ILE A 6 -25.57 25.29 17.58
C ILE A 6 -25.30 25.28 19.08
N LEU A 7 -24.36 24.45 19.51
CA LEU A 7 -23.83 24.44 20.86
C LEU A 7 -22.65 25.44 20.90
N PRO A 8 -22.84 26.68 21.40
CA PRO A 8 -21.86 27.76 21.23
C PRO A 8 -20.58 27.53 22.04
N ASP A 9 -20.70 26.90 23.22
CA ASP A 9 -19.63 26.81 24.23
C ASP A 9 -18.73 25.57 24.11
N LEU A 10 -18.99 24.67 23.16
CA LEU A 10 -18.21 23.44 23.00
C LEU A 10 -17.14 23.58 21.92
N SER A 11 -15.95 23.06 22.22
CA SER A 11 -14.85 22.96 21.26
C SER A 11 -15.21 22.08 20.06
N THR A 12 -14.47 22.21 18.97
CA THR A 12 -14.67 21.40 17.76
C THR A 12 -14.49 19.90 18.05
N GLU A 13 -13.59 19.57 18.97
CA GLU A 13 -13.29 18.19 19.38
C GLU A 13 -14.42 17.60 20.22
N GLU A 14 -14.96 18.37 21.17
CA GLU A 14 -16.10 17.95 22.01
C GLU A 14 -17.35 17.75 21.15
N LYS A 15 -17.60 18.65 20.19
CA LYS A 15 -18.65 18.50 19.17
C LYS A 15 -18.47 17.20 18.39
N MET A 16 -17.24 16.85 18.01
CA MET A 16 -16.95 15.62 17.28
C MET A 16 -17.27 14.36 18.09
N VAL A 17 -16.95 14.35 19.39
CA VAL A 17 -17.29 13.23 20.29
C VAL A 17 -18.81 13.07 20.42
N ILE A 18 -19.55 14.18 20.58
CA ILE A 18 -21.02 14.16 20.65
C ILE A 18 -21.63 13.61 19.35
N VAL A 19 -21.13 14.08 18.20
CA VAL A 19 -21.57 13.60 16.87
C VAL A 19 -21.33 12.11 16.70
N ILE A 20 -20.15 11.62 17.08
CA ILE A 20 -19.81 10.19 17.00
C ILE A 20 -20.71 9.37 17.92
N SER A 21 -20.96 9.83 19.14
CA SER A 21 -21.87 9.17 20.09
C SER A 21 -23.30 9.07 19.54
N GLU A 22 -23.84 10.15 18.97
CA GLU A 22 -25.18 10.14 18.37
C GLU A 22 -25.26 9.21 17.14
N ILE A 23 -24.21 9.17 16.31
CA ILE A 23 -24.11 8.22 15.18
C ILE A 23 -24.19 6.77 15.69
N ILE A 24 -23.45 6.43 16.74
CA ILE A 24 -23.42 5.07 17.28
C ILE A 24 -24.78 4.69 17.87
N GLN A 25 -25.42 5.59 18.61
CA GLN A 25 -26.75 5.35 19.18
C GLN A 25 -27.80 5.09 18.09
N GLU A 26 -27.82 5.91 17.04
CA GLU A 26 -28.74 5.69 15.92
C GLU A 26 -28.45 4.37 15.18
N LEU A 27 -27.18 3.99 15.02
CA LEU A 27 -26.80 2.71 14.42
C LEU A 27 -27.28 1.51 15.26
N GLN A 28 -27.20 1.59 16.58
CA GLN A 28 -27.73 0.55 17.48
C GLN A 28 -29.25 0.42 17.36
N ILE A 29 -29.97 1.55 17.35
CA ILE A 29 -31.44 1.57 17.18
C ILE A 29 -31.82 0.97 15.83
N ALA A 30 -31.15 1.37 14.75
CA ALA A 30 -31.41 0.84 13.42
C ALA A 30 -31.11 -0.67 13.33
N HIS A 31 -30.05 -1.14 14.00
CA HIS A 31 -29.74 -2.56 14.08
C HIS A 31 -30.84 -3.34 14.78
N ARG A 32 -31.32 -2.87 15.95
CA ARG A 32 -32.44 -3.50 16.67
C ARG A 32 -33.74 -3.53 15.85
N GLN A 33 -33.94 -2.53 14.98
CA GLN A 33 -35.11 -2.44 14.09
C GLN A 33 -34.94 -3.19 12.76
N GLY A 34 -33.78 -3.82 12.50
CA GLY A 34 -33.51 -4.51 11.24
C GLY A 34 -33.45 -3.60 10.00
N LYS A 35 -33.32 -2.27 10.18
CA LYS A 35 -33.28 -1.32 9.06
C LYS A 35 -31.87 -1.20 8.50
N ASP A 36 -31.77 -1.18 7.18
CA ASP A 36 -30.53 -0.83 6.50
C ASP A 36 -30.35 0.69 6.51
N VAL A 37 -29.13 1.16 6.78
CA VAL A 37 -28.85 2.59 6.93
C VAL A 37 -27.70 3.05 6.06
N ASN A 38 -27.96 4.09 5.29
CA ASN A 38 -26.92 4.78 4.55
C ASN A 38 -26.06 5.62 5.51
N LEU A 39 -24.88 5.09 5.84
CA LEU A 39 -23.88 5.72 6.71
C LEU A 39 -23.48 7.13 6.26
N ASN A 40 -23.31 7.37 4.95
CA ASN A 40 -22.90 8.69 4.47
C ASN A 40 -24.00 9.74 4.72
N LYS A 41 -25.26 9.39 4.43
CA LYS A 41 -26.39 10.29 4.67
C LYS A 41 -26.58 10.56 6.16
N MET A 42 -26.40 9.56 7.00
CA MET A 42 -26.45 9.71 8.46
C MET A 42 -25.35 10.66 8.96
N LYS A 43 -24.09 10.43 8.55
CA LYS A 43 -22.94 11.26 8.92
C LYS A 43 -23.17 12.71 8.54
N THR A 44 -23.59 13.00 7.31
CA THR A 44 -23.85 14.37 6.86
C THR A 44 -24.98 15.03 7.64
N ARG A 45 -26.09 14.30 7.90
CA ARG A 45 -27.23 14.84 8.65
C ARG A 45 -26.85 15.20 10.09
N ILE A 46 -26.16 14.30 10.80
CA ILE A 46 -25.78 14.52 12.20
C ILE A 46 -24.69 15.60 12.28
N SER A 47 -23.69 15.57 11.40
CA SER A 47 -22.65 16.63 11.37
C SER A 47 -23.27 18.01 11.13
N SER A 48 -24.25 18.11 10.21
CA SER A 48 -24.98 19.35 9.93
C SER A 48 -25.83 19.84 11.11
N LYS A 49 -26.40 18.92 11.90
CA LYS A 49 -27.21 19.22 13.09
C LYS A 49 -26.40 19.99 14.15
N TYR A 50 -25.13 19.64 14.30
CA TYR A 50 -24.18 20.25 15.26
C TYR A 50 -23.30 21.34 14.65
N GLY A 51 -23.49 21.68 13.37
CA GLY A 51 -22.77 22.75 12.70
C GLY A 51 -21.29 22.44 12.44
N MET A 52 -20.95 21.17 12.21
CA MET A 52 -19.59 20.78 11.83
C MET A 52 -19.34 20.98 10.33
N ASP A 53 -18.18 21.54 9.99
CA ASP A 53 -17.73 21.70 8.60
C ASP A 53 -17.26 20.38 7.98
N THR A 54 -16.77 19.45 8.81
CA THR A 54 -16.26 18.15 8.40
C THR A 54 -17.03 17.03 9.05
N SER A 55 -17.25 15.93 8.30
CA SER A 55 -17.86 14.72 8.85
C SER A 55 -16.81 13.86 9.55
N PRO A 56 -17.14 13.14 10.64
CA PRO A 56 -16.21 12.25 11.33
C PRO A 56 -15.62 11.20 10.39
N ARG A 57 -14.37 10.78 10.60
CA ARG A 57 -13.79 9.71 9.78
C ARG A 57 -14.39 8.37 10.20
N LEU A 58 -14.45 7.41 9.28
CA LEU A 58 -14.95 6.07 9.59
C LEU A 58 -14.13 5.40 10.70
N VAL A 59 -12.81 5.63 10.71
CA VAL A 59 -11.88 5.14 11.73
C VAL A 59 -12.27 5.64 13.13
N ASP A 60 -12.61 6.93 13.26
CA ASP A 60 -12.98 7.52 14.54
C ASP A 60 -14.32 6.94 15.05
N ILE A 61 -15.27 6.70 14.15
CA ILE A 61 -16.54 6.04 14.47
C ILE A 61 -16.29 4.60 14.95
N ILE A 62 -15.47 3.84 14.23
CA ILE A 62 -15.12 2.45 14.59
C ILE A 62 -14.42 2.38 15.95
N ALA A 63 -13.49 3.30 16.21
CA ALA A 63 -12.75 3.36 17.46
C ALA A 63 -13.66 3.64 18.67
N ALA A 64 -14.69 4.46 18.49
CA ALA A 64 -15.65 4.82 19.54
C ALA A 64 -16.75 3.77 19.78
N VAL A 65 -16.84 2.70 18.98
CA VAL A 65 -17.85 1.64 19.19
C VAL A 65 -17.60 0.90 20.51
N PRO A 66 -18.60 0.80 21.42
CA PRO A 66 -18.51 0.01 22.64
C PRO A 66 -18.16 -1.45 22.37
N GLN A 67 -17.39 -2.10 23.25
CA GLN A 67 -16.94 -3.50 23.08
C GLN A 67 -18.11 -4.47 22.87
N GLU A 68 -19.20 -4.30 23.61
CA GLU A 68 -20.44 -5.09 23.48
C GLU A 68 -21.08 -4.94 22.09
N ALA A 69 -20.94 -3.75 21.49
CA ALA A 69 -21.53 -3.39 20.21
C ALA A 69 -20.64 -3.73 19.00
N LYS A 70 -19.35 -4.00 19.23
CA LYS A 70 -18.40 -4.32 18.16
C LYS A 70 -18.80 -5.56 17.37
N SER A 71 -19.34 -6.59 18.02
CA SER A 71 -19.72 -7.85 17.38
C SER A 71 -20.73 -7.68 16.25
N TYR A 72 -21.73 -6.80 16.41
CA TYR A 72 -22.80 -6.59 15.43
C TYR A 72 -22.65 -5.31 14.60
N LEU A 73 -21.92 -4.29 15.07
CA LEU A 73 -21.71 -3.05 14.31
C LEU A 73 -20.48 -3.08 13.40
N LEU A 74 -19.37 -3.72 13.79
CA LEU A 74 -18.16 -3.78 12.95
C LEU A 74 -18.44 -4.39 11.56
N PRO A 75 -19.19 -5.49 11.42
CA PRO A 75 -19.48 -6.06 10.09
C PRO A 75 -20.24 -5.09 9.18
N LYS A 76 -21.10 -4.24 9.75
CA LYS A 76 -21.89 -3.24 9.01
C LYS A 76 -21.11 -1.96 8.71
N LEU A 77 -20.16 -1.60 9.58
CA LEU A 77 -19.30 -0.42 9.46
C LEU A 77 -18.05 -0.68 8.61
N LYS A 78 -17.69 -1.94 8.39
CA LYS A 78 -16.53 -2.32 7.60
C LYS A 78 -16.72 -1.78 6.18
N ALA A 79 -15.75 -0.96 5.74
CA ALA A 79 -15.69 -0.55 4.35
C ALA A 79 -15.71 -1.81 3.48
N LYS A 80 -16.55 -1.84 2.42
CA LYS A 80 -16.71 -3.02 1.55
C LYS A 80 -15.33 -3.62 1.28
N PRO A 81 -15.09 -4.90 1.65
CA PRO A 81 -13.80 -5.51 1.47
C PRO A 81 -13.62 -5.90 0.00
N ILE A 82 -13.38 -4.92 -0.89
CA ILE A 82 -13.25 -5.21 -2.33
C ILE A 82 -11.97 -5.99 -2.62
N ARG A 83 -10.90 -5.79 -1.83
CA ARG A 83 -9.60 -6.48 -1.97
C ARG A 83 -9.23 -7.40 -0.79
N THR A 84 -9.67 -7.09 0.43
CA THR A 84 -9.37 -7.88 1.64
C THR A 84 -10.41 -8.96 1.96
N ALA A 85 -11.41 -9.19 1.10
CA ALA A 85 -12.37 -10.28 1.28
C ALA A 85 -11.69 -11.66 1.23
N SER A 86 -10.58 -11.77 0.47
CA SER A 86 -9.75 -12.98 0.39
C SER A 86 -8.93 -13.25 1.68
N GLY A 87 -9.04 -12.40 2.70
CA GLY A 87 -8.26 -12.53 3.95
C GLY A 87 -6.78 -12.19 3.82
N ILE A 88 -6.36 -11.60 2.70
CA ILE A 88 -4.99 -11.14 2.43
C ILE A 88 -4.98 -9.61 2.42
N ALA A 89 -4.10 -9.02 3.23
CA ALA A 89 -3.86 -7.59 3.26
C ALA A 89 -2.73 -7.23 2.28
N VAL A 90 -3.08 -6.55 1.19
CA VAL A 90 -2.09 -6.06 0.21
C VAL A 90 -1.48 -4.74 0.69
N VAL A 91 -0.17 -4.73 0.85
CA VAL A 91 0.62 -3.58 1.32
C VAL A 91 1.62 -3.18 0.24
N ALA A 92 1.28 -2.13 -0.49
CA ALA A 92 2.17 -1.54 -1.49
C ALA A 92 3.10 -0.52 -0.84
N VAL A 93 4.41 -0.66 -1.09
CA VAL A 93 5.50 0.18 -0.57
C VAL A 93 6.36 0.68 -1.71
N MET A 94 6.95 1.86 -1.56
CA MET A 94 7.85 2.44 -2.55
C MET A 94 9.27 2.55 -2.00
N CYS A 95 10.24 2.18 -2.83
CA CYS A 95 11.65 2.41 -2.55
C CYS A 95 12.02 3.89 -2.75
N LYS A 96 13.23 4.28 -2.32
CA LYS A 96 13.72 5.65 -2.48
C LYS A 96 13.66 6.10 -3.95
N PRO A 97 13.31 7.36 -4.24
CA PRO A 97 13.47 7.93 -5.57
C PRO A 97 14.92 7.79 -6.04
N HIS A 98 15.10 7.25 -7.24
CA HIS A 98 16.40 7.08 -7.88
C HIS A 98 16.22 7.10 -9.39
N ARG A 99 17.30 7.41 -10.11
CA ARG A 99 17.30 7.44 -11.57
C ARG A 99 17.27 6.01 -12.13
N CYS A 100 16.54 5.84 -13.22
CA CYS A 100 16.54 4.61 -14.00
C CYS A 100 17.97 4.28 -14.50
N PRO A 101 18.43 3.03 -14.41
CA PRO A 101 19.81 2.69 -14.77
C PRO A 101 20.12 2.81 -16.26
N HIS A 102 19.11 2.67 -17.14
CA HIS A 102 19.32 2.79 -18.58
C HIS A 102 19.67 4.18 -19.08
N ILE A 103 19.46 5.21 -18.25
CA ILE A 103 19.86 6.58 -18.60
C ILE A 103 21.37 6.66 -18.89
N ASN A 104 22.17 5.82 -18.23
CA ASN A 104 23.63 5.81 -18.38
C ASN A 104 24.10 5.39 -19.77
N PHE A 105 23.31 4.59 -20.50
CA PHE A 105 23.68 4.09 -21.84
C PHE A 105 22.75 4.57 -22.95
N THR A 106 21.53 5.02 -22.63
CA THR A 106 20.59 5.59 -23.60
C THR A 106 20.57 7.13 -23.60
N GLY A 107 21.13 7.76 -22.57
CA GLY A 107 21.17 9.21 -22.40
C GLY A 107 19.91 9.81 -21.77
N ASN A 108 18.73 9.19 -21.91
CA ASN A 108 17.45 9.70 -21.40
C ASN A 108 16.58 8.59 -20.79
N ILE A 109 15.48 8.96 -20.13
CA ILE A 109 14.46 8.01 -19.65
C ILE A 109 13.54 7.53 -20.80
N CYS A 110 12.64 6.58 -20.51
CA CYS A 110 11.61 6.16 -21.47
C CYS A 110 10.66 7.31 -21.79
N VAL A 111 10.25 7.45 -23.05
CA VAL A 111 9.51 8.60 -23.59
C VAL A 111 8.21 8.91 -22.81
N TYR A 112 7.50 7.88 -22.36
CA TYR A 112 6.20 8.02 -21.68
C TYR A 112 6.31 7.93 -20.16
N CYS A 113 7.51 7.82 -19.58
CA CYS A 113 7.68 7.64 -18.14
C CYS A 113 7.47 8.99 -17.42
N PRO A 114 6.41 9.14 -16.61
CA PRO A 114 6.23 10.37 -15.85
C PRO A 114 7.15 10.39 -14.62
N GLY A 115 7.26 11.56 -13.99
CA GLY A 115 7.84 11.66 -12.66
C GLY A 115 9.31 11.28 -12.56
N GLY A 116 9.74 11.05 -11.32
CA GLY A 116 11.11 10.69 -10.98
C GLY A 116 11.99 11.90 -10.63
N PRO A 117 13.26 11.63 -10.26
CA PRO A 117 14.16 12.66 -9.73
C PRO A 117 14.45 13.83 -10.67
N ASP A 118 14.35 13.60 -11.99
CA ASP A 118 14.64 14.58 -13.03
C ASP A 118 13.37 15.21 -13.64
N SER A 119 12.26 15.17 -12.90
CA SER A 119 10.97 15.72 -13.33
C SER A 119 10.51 16.88 -12.45
N ASP A 120 9.48 17.61 -12.91
CA ASP A 120 8.85 18.69 -12.15
C ASP A 120 8.03 18.17 -10.94
N PHE A 121 7.85 16.86 -10.81
CA PHE A 121 7.11 16.26 -9.70
C PHE A 121 8.01 16.11 -8.48
N GLU A 122 7.83 17.00 -7.49
CA GLU A 122 8.62 17.02 -6.27
C GLU A 122 8.63 15.66 -5.54
N TYR A 123 9.83 15.15 -5.30
CA TYR A 123 10.10 13.99 -4.44
C TYR A 123 9.34 12.72 -4.86
N SER A 124 9.03 12.59 -6.15
CA SER A 124 8.32 11.44 -6.74
C SER A 124 9.28 10.30 -7.13
N THR A 125 8.81 9.06 -7.04
CA THR A 125 9.51 7.90 -7.60
C THR A 125 9.35 7.86 -9.11
N GLN A 126 10.31 7.22 -9.79
CA GLN A 126 10.25 7.06 -11.24
C GLN A 126 8.95 6.38 -11.68
N SER A 127 8.30 6.91 -12.71
CA SER A 127 6.99 6.47 -13.24
C SER A 127 5.76 6.90 -12.41
N TYR A 128 5.92 7.68 -11.34
CA TYR A 128 4.83 8.13 -10.48
C TYR A 128 4.81 9.65 -10.33
N THR A 129 3.63 10.24 -10.14
CA THR A 129 3.49 11.71 -10.01
C THR A 129 3.62 12.20 -8.57
N GLY A 130 3.48 11.33 -7.58
CA GLY A 130 3.49 11.70 -6.16
C GLY A 130 2.08 11.92 -5.58
N TYR A 131 1.07 12.14 -6.42
CA TYR A 131 -0.32 12.35 -6.01
C TYR A 131 -1.10 11.06 -5.80
N GLU A 132 -0.55 9.91 -6.18
CA GLU A 132 -1.21 8.63 -5.93
C GLU A 132 -1.24 8.33 -4.43
N PRO A 133 -2.30 7.67 -3.90
CA PRO A 133 -2.42 7.42 -2.47
C PRO A 133 -1.22 6.68 -1.87
N THR A 134 -0.57 5.80 -2.63
CA THR A 134 0.62 5.10 -2.14
C THR A 134 1.85 5.99 -2.17
N SER A 135 2.06 6.77 -3.23
CA SER A 135 3.14 7.76 -3.33
C SER A 135 3.04 8.80 -2.20
N MET A 136 1.85 9.35 -1.94
CA MET A 136 1.63 10.28 -0.84
C MET A 136 1.99 9.68 0.53
N ARG A 137 1.72 8.38 0.75
CA ARG A 137 2.11 7.70 1.99
C ARG A 137 3.62 7.49 2.05
N ALA A 138 4.25 7.13 0.94
CA ALA A 138 5.70 6.95 0.86
C ALA A 138 6.44 8.27 1.13
N ILE A 139 6.01 9.37 0.53
CA ILE A 139 6.55 10.72 0.73
C ILE A 139 6.43 11.13 2.22
N ARG A 140 5.26 10.96 2.84
CA ARG A 140 5.05 11.25 4.28
C ARG A 140 5.97 10.43 5.19
N ALA A 141 6.20 9.18 4.83
CA ALA A 141 7.12 8.29 5.55
C ALA A 141 8.60 8.50 5.15
N ARG A 142 8.91 9.48 4.31
CA ARG A 142 10.26 9.73 3.74
C ARG A 142 10.89 8.46 3.15
N TYR A 143 10.07 7.66 2.48
CA TYR A 143 10.45 6.36 1.89
C TYR A 143 11.04 5.35 2.87
N ASN A 144 10.80 5.50 4.18
CA ASN A 144 11.23 4.52 5.18
C ASN A 144 10.35 3.25 5.09
N PRO A 145 10.94 2.07 4.79
CA PRO A 145 10.18 0.82 4.59
C PRO A 145 9.41 0.37 5.84
N TYR A 146 10.00 0.53 7.02
CA TYR A 146 9.40 0.14 8.29
C TYR A 146 8.14 0.97 8.58
N LEU A 147 8.26 2.31 8.45
CA LEU A 147 7.15 3.23 8.68
C LEU A 147 6.03 3.06 7.66
N GLN A 148 6.37 2.92 6.36
CA GLN A 148 5.37 2.66 5.31
C GLN A 148 4.53 1.42 5.63
N THR A 149 5.19 0.34 6.04
CA THR A 149 4.54 -0.92 6.39
C THR A 149 3.68 -0.79 7.64
N ARG A 150 4.25 -0.31 8.74
CA ARG A 150 3.55 -0.13 10.03
C ARG A 150 2.30 0.72 9.88
N HIS A 151 2.41 1.90 9.29
CA HIS A 151 1.29 2.81 9.10
C HIS A 151 0.18 2.18 8.24
N ARG A 152 0.56 1.44 7.18
CA ARG A 152 -0.44 0.79 6.32
C ARG A 152 -1.14 -0.37 7.03
N VAL A 153 -0.41 -1.20 7.77
CA VAL A 153 -0.99 -2.31 8.53
C VAL A 153 -1.91 -1.79 9.64
N GLU A 154 -1.50 -0.76 10.38
CA GLU A 154 -2.31 -0.14 11.42
C GLU A 154 -3.59 0.50 10.85
N GLN A 155 -3.47 1.21 9.72
CA GLN A 155 -4.62 1.78 9.02
C GLN A 155 -5.63 0.68 8.62
N LEU A 156 -5.16 -0.46 8.11
CA LEU A 156 -6.03 -1.58 7.75
C LEU A 156 -6.70 -2.22 8.98
N LYS A 157 -5.97 -2.35 10.10
CA LYS A 157 -6.53 -2.82 11.39
C LYS A 157 -7.63 -1.88 11.89
N GLN A 158 -7.39 -0.57 11.85
CA GLN A 158 -8.35 0.45 12.28
C GLN A 158 -9.65 0.46 11.46
N LEU A 159 -9.55 0.09 10.18
CA LEU A 159 -10.71 -0.09 9.29
C LEU A 159 -11.42 -1.44 9.49
N GLY A 160 -10.95 -2.30 10.40
CA GLY A 160 -11.54 -3.60 10.70
C GLY A 160 -11.20 -4.71 9.69
N HIS A 161 -10.14 -4.54 8.90
CA HIS A 161 -9.63 -5.62 8.04
C HIS A 161 -8.74 -6.57 8.83
N SER A 162 -8.84 -7.87 8.54
CA SER A 162 -7.84 -8.84 9.03
C SER A 162 -6.51 -8.57 8.32
N VAL A 163 -5.44 -8.62 9.09
CA VAL A 163 -4.06 -8.43 8.63
C VAL A 163 -3.17 -9.57 9.13
N ASP A 164 -3.75 -10.75 9.28
CA ASP A 164 -3.01 -11.94 9.72
C ASP A 164 -2.07 -12.42 8.60
N LYS A 165 -2.45 -12.15 7.35
CA LYS A 165 -1.69 -12.45 6.14
C LYS A 165 -1.46 -11.16 5.36
N VAL A 166 -0.20 -10.85 5.09
CA VAL A 166 0.21 -9.65 4.34
C VAL A 166 0.96 -10.08 3.09
N GLU A 167 0.58 -9.48 1.96
CA GLU A 167 1.32 -9.57 0.70
C GLU A 167 1.90 -8.20 0.38
N PHE A 168 3.21 -8.15 0.20
CA PHE A 168 3.91 -6.91 -0.16
C PHE A 168 3.96 -6.72 -1.67
N ILE A 169 3.89 -5.47 -2.10
CA ILE A 169 4.19 -5.06 -3.47
C ILE A 169 5.24 -3.96 -3.39
N VAL A 170 6.45 -4.25 -3.86
CA VAL A 170 7.56 -3.29 -3.91
C VAL A 170 7.50 -2.59 -5.25
N MET A 171 7.12 -1.32 -5.20
CA MET A 171 6.89 -0.48 -6.37
C MET A 171 8.05 0.46 -6.67
N GLY A 172 8.17 0.84 -7.94
CA GLY A 172 9.18 1.78 -8.44
C GLY A 172 9.97 1.26 -9.65
N GLY A 173 9.69 0.04 -10.11
CA GLY A 173 10.18 -0.54 -11.37
C GLY A 173 11.69 -0.83 -11.47
N THR A 174 12.55 -0.19 -10.67
CA THR A 174 14.01 -0.35 -10.75
C THR A 174 14.67 -0.65 -9.40
N PHE A 175 13.91 -1.15 -8.43
CA PHE A 175 14.43 -1.52 -7.10
C PHE A 175 15.70 -2.39 -7.16
N MET A 176 15.76 -3.34 -8.09
CA MET A 176 16.90 -4.25 -8.27
C MET A 176 18.16 -3.58 -8.84
N SER A 177 18.06 -2.33 -9.29
CA SER A 177 19.21 -1.52 -9.69
C SER A 177 19.90 -0.82 -8.53
N LEU A 178 19.26 -0.81 -7.34
CA LEU A 178 19.83 -0.20 -6.15
C LEU A 178 20.94 -1.07 -5.53
N PRO A 179 21.88 -0.44 -4.80
CA PRO A 179 22.92 -1.14 -4.06
C PRO A 179 22.38 -2.25 -3.14
N GLU A 180 23.13 -3.35 -3.01
CA GLU A 180 22.74 -4.55 -2.24
C GLU A 180 22.45 -4.26 -0.77
N ASP A 181 23.25 -3.42 -0.14
CA ASP A 181 23.07 -2.94 1.24
C ASP A 181 21.73 -2.21 1.42
N TYR A 182 21.34 -1.38 0.45
CA TYR A 182 20.02 -0.75 0.46
C TYR A 182 18.89 -1.76 0.24
N ARG A 183 19.07 -2.73 -0.68
CA ARG A 183 18.06 -3.77 -0.94
C ARG A 183 17.84 -4.65 0.29
N ASP A 184 18.91 -5.09 0.96
CA ASP A 184 18.85 -5.81 2.23
C ASP A 184 18.16 -4.99 3.32
N TYR A 185 18.60 -3.73 3.53
CA TYR A 185 17.96 -2.82 4.47
C TYR A 185 16.46 -2.70 4.20
N PHE A 186 16.06 -2.53 2.94
CA PHE A 186 14.68 -2.33 2.56
C PHE A 186 13.83 -3.56 2.90
N ILE A 187 14.22 -4.74 2.41
CA ILE A 187 13.45 -5.99 2.59
C ILE A 187 13.42 -6.41 4.06
N ARG A 188 14.55 -6.35 4.77
CA ARG A 188 14.61 -6.66 6.20
C ARG A 188 13.61 -5.84 7.00
N ASN A 189 13.54 -4.53 6.74
CA ASN A 189 12.62 -3.64 7.45
C ASN A 189 11.14 -3.91 7.14
N LEU A 190 10.81 -4.50 5.98
CA LEU A 190 9.44 -4.96 5.69
C LEU A 190 9.05 -6.12 6.62
N HIS A 191 9.95 -7.09 6.78
CA HIS A 191 9.75 -8.23 7.69
C HIS A 191 9.72 -7.79 9.16
N ASP A 192 10.65 -6.94 9.56
CA ASP A 192 10.75 -6.40 10.93
C ASP A 192 9.51 -5.59 11.33
N ALA A 193 8.89 -4.87 10.39
CA ALA A 193 7.64 -4.16 10.65
C ALA A 193 6.47 -5.10 10.98
N LEU A 194 6.48 -6.34 10.48
CA LEU A 194 5.47 -7.36 10.78
C LEU A 194 5.80 -8.16 12.04
N SER A 195 7.08 -8.53 12.23
CA SER A 195 7.53 -9.35 13.35
C SER A 195 7.67 -8.56 14.65
N GLY A 196 7.98 -7.26 14.56
CA GLY A 196 8.35 -6.40 15.69
C GLY A 196 9.78 -6.63 16.18
N HIS A 197 10.57 -7.46 15.51
CA HIS A 197 11.98 -7.67 15.77
C HIS A 197 12.84 -6.61 15.06
N THR A 198 14.11 -6.47 15.45
CA THR A 198 15.09 -5.67 14.70
C THR A 198 16.22 -6.58 14.29
N SER A 199 16.27 -6.93 13.01
CA SER A 199 17.23 -7.90 12.47
C SER A 199 18.49 -7.22 11.94
N SER A 200 19.56 -8.00 11.75
CA SER A 200 20.85 -7.55 11.21
C SER A 200 20.97 -7.75 9.69
N ASN A 201 20.24 -8.70 9.13
CA ASN A 201 20.19 -9.03 7.70
C ASN A 201 18.83 -9.62 7.32
N VAL A 202 18.55 -9.76 6.02
CA VAL A 202 17.29 -10.33 5.52
C VAL A 202 17.05 -11.77 6.01
N ALA A 203 18.06 -12.64 6.04
CA ALA A 203 17.89 -14.04 6.43
C ALA A 203 17.37 -14.18 7.86
N GLU A 204 17.88 -13.36 8.78
CA GLU A 204 17.38 -13.26 10.14
C GLU A 204 15.93 -12.74 10.16
N ALA A 205 15.66 -11.65 9.41
CA ALA A 205 14.33 -11.04 9.35
C ALA A 205 13.26 -12.05 8.89
N VAL A 206 13.56 -12.83 7.86
CA VAL A 206 12.68 -13.89 7.34
C VAL A 206 12.41 -14.95 8.42
N LYS A 207 13.45 -15.43 9.10
CA LYS A 207 13.33 -16.44 10.17
C LYS A 207 12.44 -15.97 11.34
N TYR A 208 12.53 -14.72 11.74
CA TYR A 208 11.64 -14.16 12.76
C TYR A 208 10.23 -13.89 12.22
N SER A 209 10.12 -13.47 10.96
CA SER A 209 8.84 -13.23 10.29
C SER A 209 8.00 -14.51 10.16
N GLU A 210 8.60 -15.70 10.05
CA GLU A 210 7.87 -16.98 10.01
C GLU A 210 7.08 -17.26 11.29
N LYS A 211 7.59 -16.81 12.43
CA LYS A 211 7.01 -16.99 13.78
C LYS A 211 6.11 -15.82 14.18
N ALA A 212 6.04 -14.77 13.37
CA ALA A 212 5.22 -13.60 13.65
C ALA A 212 3.72 -13.92 13.60
N LYS A 213 2.93 -13.15 14.36
CA LYS A 213 1.46 -13.24 14.32
C LYS A 213 0.91 -12.81 12.96
N THR A 214 1.43 -11.72 12.43
CA THR A 214 1.15 -11.27 11.06
C THR A 214 2.22 -11.85 10.13
N LYS A 215 1.81 -12.71 9.19
CA LYS A 215 2.73 -13.41 8.29
C LYS A 215 2.85 -12.68 6.96
N CYS A 216 4.08 -12.55 6.48
CA CYS A 216 4.35 -12.28 5.06
C CYS A 216 4.04 -13.56 4.27
N ILE A 217 3.07 -13.53 3.37
CA ILE A 217 2.72 -14.68 2.52
C ILE A 217 3.31 -14.58 1.11
N GLY A 218 3.88 -13.42 0.76
CA GLY A 218 4.47 -13.18 -0.53
C GLY A 218 4.94 -11.74 -0.69
N ILE A 219 5.96 -11.59 -1.51
CA ILE A 219 6.47 -10.28 -1.95
C ILE A 219 6.41 -10.28 -3.47
N THR A 220 5.78 -9.25 -4.01
CA THR A 220 5.82 -8.91 -5.44
C THR A 220 6.87 -7.83 -5.65
N ILE A 221 7.81 -8.05 -6.55
CA ILE A 221 8.81 -7.03 -6.91
C ILE A 221 8.56 -6.60 -8.36
N GLU A 222 8.31 -5.30 -8.55
CA GLU A 222 8.30 -4.67 -9.86
C GLU A 222 9.74 -4.47 -10.34
N THR A 223 10.00 -4.88 -11.58
CA THR A 223 11.34 -4.74 -12.16
C THR A 223 11.28 -4.54 -13.67
N ARG A 224 12.41 -4.12 -14.24
CA ARG A 224 12.61 -4.10 -15.69
C ARG A 224 13.21 -5.43 -16.14
N PRO A 225 12.98 -5.86 -17.40
CA PRO A 225 13.54 -7.09 -17.93
C PRO A 225 15.07 -7.18 -17.81
N ASP A 226 15.78 -6.06 -18.03
CA ASP A 226 17.25 -5.98 -17.89
C ASP A 226 17.76 -6.19 -16.45
N TYR A 227 16.86 -6.16 -15.46
CA TYR A 227 17.14 -6.46 -14.05
C TYR A 227 16.47 -7.76 -13.56
N CYS A 228 16.18 -8.67 -14.49
CA CYS A 228 15.70 -10.03 -14.21
C CYS A 228 16.74 -11.13 -14.49
N LEU A 229 18.02 -10.78 -14.67
CA LEU A 229 19.07 -11.79 -14.88
C LEU A 229 19.18 -12.79 -13.70
N GLN A 230 19.79 -13.95 -13.95
CA GLN A 230 19.92 -15.05 -12.98
C GLN A 230 20.42 -14.60 -11.60
N ARG A 231 21.42 -13.71 -11.52
CA ARG A 231 21.91 -13.16 -10.25
C ARG A 231 20.80 -12.44 -9.46
N HIS A 232 19.98 -11.64 -10.14
CA HIS A 232 18.91 -10.87 -9.53
C HIS A 232 17.78 -11.79 -9.07
N MET A 233 17.50 -12.86 -9.82
CA MET A 233 16.52 -13.88 -9.42
C MET A 233 16.95 -14.59 -8.13
N SER A 234 18.23 -14.95 -7.99
CA SER A 234 18.76 -15.52 -6.76
C SER A 234 18.58 -14.58 -5.56
N ASP A 235 18.87 -13.29 -5.73
CA ASP A 235 18.62 -12.28 -4.70
C ASP A 235 17.12 -12.19 -4.33
N MET A 236 16.24 -12.17 -5.33
CA MET A 236 14.80 -12.12 -5.11
C MET A 236 14.29 -13.35 -4.35
N LEU A 237 14.80 -14.54 -4.64
CA LEU A 237 14.49 -15.76 -3.87
C LEU A 237 14.92 -15.62 -2.41
N ASN A 238 16.13 -15.11 -2.17
CA ASN A 238 16.64 -14.86 -0.82
C ASN A 238 15.81 -13.81 -0.05
N TYR A 239 15.22 -12.85 -0.76
CA TYR A 239 14.31 -11.86 -0.19
C TYR A 239 12.92 -12.43 0.16
N GLY A 240 12.60 -13.66 -0.25
CA GLY A 240 11.25 -14.23 -0.10
C GLY A 240 10.25 -13.71 -1.14
N CYS A 241 10.76 -13.24 -2.29
CA CYS A 241 9.92 -12.87 -3.43
C CYS A 241 9.23 -14.10 -4.01
N THR A 242 7.94 -13.97 -4.33
CA THR A 242 7.13 -15.06 -4.89
C THR A 242 6.49 -14.69 -6.23
N ARG A 243 6.41 -13.39 -6.54
CA ARG A 243 5.87 -12.89 -7.81
C ARG A 243 6.76 -11.78 -8.37
N LEU A 244 7.01 -11.83 -9.67
CA LEU A 244 7.70 -10.78 -10.41
C LEU A 244 6.72 -10.09 -11.34
N GLU A 245 6.77 -8.76 -11.35
CA GLU A 245 6.05 -7.93 -12.30
C GLU A 245 7.07 -7.25 -13.21
N ILE A 246 7.11 -7.68 -14.47
CA ILE A 246 8.13 -7.29 -15.43
C ILE A 246 7.52 -6.29 -16.41
N GLY A 247 8.01 -5.06 -16.41
CA GLY A 247 7.49 -4.03 -17.32
C GLY A 247 7.86 -4.26 -18.79
N VAL A 248 7.10 -5.08 -19.51
CA VAL A 248 7.32 -5.39 -20.94
C VAL A 248 6.93 -4.22 -21.84
N GLN A 249 5.74 -3.66 -21.61
CA GLN A 249 5.16 -2.49 -22.29
C GLN A 249 4.79 -2.73 -23.76
N SER A 250 5.70 -3.29 -24.57
CA SER A 250 5.44 -3.67 -25.96
C SER A 250 6.14 -4.98 -26.32
N VAL A 251 5.53 -5.76 -27.21
CA VAL A 251 6.09 -6.98 -27.80
C VAL A 251 6.72 -6.73 -29.17
N TYR A 252 6.78 -5.48 -29.62
CA TYR A 252 7.37 -5.08 -30.89
C TYR A 252 8.72 -4.37 -30.67
N GLU A 253 9.75 -4.82 -31.37
CA GLU A 253 11.13 -4.33 -31.19
C GLU A 253 11.32 -2.88 -31.65
N ASP A 254 10.59 -2.45 -32.69
CA ASP A 254 10.58 -1.07 -33.17
C ASP A 254 10.02 -0.12 -32.11
N ILE A 255 8.88 -0.45 -31.50
CA ILE A 255 8.29 0.36 -30.43
C ILE A 255 9.23 0.42 -29.21
N ALA A 256 9.82 -0.70 -28.80
CA ALA A 256 10.74 -0.72 -27.66
C ALA A 256 11.98 0.16 -27.89
N ARG A 257 12.51 0.16 -29.13
CA ARG A 257 13.62 1.02 -29.53
C ARG A 257 13.21 2.50 -29.59
N ASP A 258 12.12 2.81 -30.29
CA ASP A 258 11.71 4.17 -30.59
C ASP A 258 11.20 4.92 -29.34
N THR A 259 10.70 4.18 -28.34
CA THR A 259 10.30 4.73 -27.03
C THR A 259 11.44 4.80 -26.00
N ASN A 260 12.68 4.50 -26.42
CA ASN A 260 13.86 4.47 -25.57
C ASN A 260 13.68 3.56 -24.33
N ARG A 261 13.16 2.35 -24.52
CA ARG A 261 12.82 1.45 -23.42
C ARG A 261 14.06 0.84 -22.74
N GLY A 262 15.16 0.72 -23.48
CA GLY A 262 16.45 0.23 -22.99
C GLY A 262 16.57 -1.30 -22.82
N HIS A 263 15.71 -2.08 -23.47
CA HIS A 263 15.82 -3.54 -23.59
C HIS A 263 15.21 -4.03 -24.92
N THR A 264 15.50 -5.28 -25.31
CA THR A 264 14.88 -5.95 -26.47
C THR A 264 13.72 -6.83 -26.04
N VAL A 265 12.82 -7.17 -26.97
CA VAL A 265 11.74 -8.15 -26.75
C VAL A 265 12.33 -9.55 -26.57
N LYS A 266 13.41 -9.88 -27.28
CA LYS A 266 14.13 -11.15 -27.07
C LYS A 266 14.58 -11.34 -25.60
N ALA A 267 15.17 -10.30 -25.01
CA ALA A 267 15.60 -10.35 -23.61
C ALA A 267 14.41 -10.55 -22.65
N VAL A 268 13.24 -9.97 -22.96
CA VAL A 268 12.02 -10.21 -22.19
C VAL A 268 11.67 -11.69 -22.19
N CYS A 269 11.61 -12.34 -23.36
CA CYS A 269 11.28 -13.76 -23.48
C CYS A 269 12.23 -14.65 -22.68
N GLU A 270 13.54 -14.40 -22.77
CA GLU A 270 14.58 -15.14 -22.03
C GLU A 270 14.39 -15.00 -20.52
N ASN A 271 14.12 -13.77 -20.03
CA ASN A 271 13.87 -13.54 -18.60
C ASN A 271 12.58 -14.18 -18.10
N PHE A 272 11.51 -14.21 -18.91
CA PHE A 272 10.28 -14.94 -18.54
C PHE A 272 10.51 -16.45 -18.45
N CYS A 273 11.34 -17.02 -19.33
CA CYS A 273 11.72 -18.43 -19.25
C CYS A 273 12.42 -18.69 -17.92
N LEU A 274 13.48 -17.94 -17.63
CA LEU A 274 14.23 -18.06 -16.37
C LEU A 274 13.35 -17.88 -15.13
N ALA A 275 12.43 -16.91 -15.15
CA ALA A 275 11.57 -16.62 -14.00
C ALA A 275 10.61 -17.77 -13.72
N LYS A 276 10.05 -18.37 -14.77
CA LYS A 276 9.18 -19.54 -14.66
C LYS A 276 9.95 -20.78 -14.21
N ASP A 277 11.14 -21.01 -14.77
CA ASP A 277 12.00 -22.13 -14.39
C ASP A 277 12.46 -22.04 -12.92
N ALA A 278 12.68 -20.82 -12.42
CA ALA A 278 12.97 -20.55 -11.02
C ALA A 278 11.73 -20.62 -10.10
N GLY A 279 10.53 -20.83 -10.65
CA GLY A 279 9.29 -21.01 -9.88
C GLY A 279 8.56 -19.72 -9.49
N PHE A 280 8.92 -18.56 -10.06
CA PHE A 280 8.21 -17.31 -9.80
C PHE A 280 6.87 -17.26 -10.52
N LYS A 281 5.85 -16.71 -9.85
CA LYS A 281 4.66 -16.19 -10.55
C LYS A 281 5.11 -14.98 -11.35
N SER A 282 4.85 -14.97 -12.66
CA SER A 282 5.30 -13.88 -13.53
C SER A 282 4.09 -13.11 -14.07
N ALA A 283 4.12 -11.79 -13.95
CA ALA A 283 3.18 -10.85 -14.54
C ALA A 283 3.92 -9.88 -15.48
N ALA A 284 3.23 -9.40 -16.51
CA ALA A 284 3.75 -8.51 -17.54
C ALA A 284 2.87 -7.25 -17.63
#